data_AF-A0A1C4WAB8-F1
#
_entry.id   AF-A0A1C4WAB8-F1
#
_cell.length_a   1.000
_cell.length_b   1.000
_cell.length_c   1.000
_cell.angle_alpha   90.00
_cell.angle_beta   90.00
_cell.angle_gamma   90.00
#
_symmetry.space_group_name_H-M   'P 1'
#
loop_
_entity.id
_entity.type
_entity.pdbx_description
1 polymer ?
#
loop_
_entity_poly.entity_id
_entity_poly.type
_entity_poly.pdbx_seq_one_letter_code
_entity_poly.pdbx_strand_id
1 'polypeptide(L)'
;MTSEHSETQPTDEARREPSSAPTGGEDAAPSRRAAGTAVPDWEPWPQRPAVRGRLNRLAVVTLVFGLLGGVLAPVTAVFALRRIRRNGERGKGLVTAGLVLLGGWVLAGLAVWGLTMTGTDPDTGLRGLRVGDCFRVPTDATASRTAPEQVTRVACDASHNAEYVDDFPAYERSADERYPGAAVLSQRAGTLCRQRQRSYVVDPLGLPAEVRLSWYLPTRVDWSTDPTITCYLTAPTTLSRPLRMDTTVLSPAQLGYLLASRDWTEARAALVAGGPTSTPAGLRDAVRRAEATHTDMWFRLRREPWPEPVRPAMERLLTEMEQDEPAWRDADGEPDRGKLLQVVAQAGQHPDPATELAVRQALGLPTAQGEPMR
;
A
#
# COMPACT_ATOMS: atom_id res chain seq x y z
N MET A 1 -36.58 39.83 -31.32
CA MET A 1 -37.69 39.33 -30.49
C MET A 1 -37.12 39.14 -29.08
N THR A 2 -37.28 40.07 -28.11
CA THR A 2 -38.51 40.43 -27.35
C THR A 2 -39.02 39.23 -26.53
N SER A 3 -38.68 39.03 -25.24
CA SER A 3 -39.18 39.68 -23.97
C SER A 3 -40.35 38.87 -23.34
N GLU A 4 -40.74 38.89 -22.05
CA GLU A 4 -40.54 39.70 -20.80
C GLU A 4 -40.32 38.73 -19.57
N HIS A 5 -39.67 39.02 -18.42
CA HIS A 5 -39.91 39.93 -17.25
C HIS A 5 -40.85 39.44 -16.11
N SER A 6 -40.60 39.97 -14.89
CA SER A 6 -41.27 39.80 -13.56
C SER A 6 -41.00 38.48 -12.77
N GLU A 7 -40.53 38.41 -11.51
CA GLU A 7 -40.47 39.29 -10.31
C GLU A 7 -41.65 39.16 -9.32
N THR A 8 -41.41 38.65 -8.08
CA THR A 8 -41.76 39.29 -6.77
C THR A 8 -41.45 38.40 -5.54
N GLN A 9 -41.06 39.05 -4.43
CA GLN A 9 -40.94 38.59 -3.02
C GLN A 9 -42.15 39.17 -2.23
N PRO A 10 -42.25 39.23 -0.87
CA PRO A 10 -41.81 38.39 0.27
C PRO A 10 -43.07 37.77 0.98
N THR A 11 -43.10 37.22 2.22
CA THR A 11 -43.07 37.81 3.60
C THR A 11 -43.18 36.66 4.64
N ASP A 12 -42.46 36.66 5.78
CA ASP A 12 -42.95 36.98 7.16
C ASP A 12 -43.87 35.87 7.78
N GLU A 13 -43.96 35.55 9.08
CA GLU A 13 -43.60 36.26 10.32
C GLU A 13 -43.22 35.28 11.47
N ALA A 14 -42.64 35.84 12.55
CA ALA A 14 -42.24 35.31 13.86
C ALA A 14 -43.18 34.28 14.57
N ARG A 15 -42.84 33.68 15.74
CA ARG A 15 -42.94 34.36 17.06
C ARG A 15 -42.61 33.49 18.31
N ARG A 16 -41.64 33.94 19.13
CA ARG A 16 -41.49 33.90 20.62
C ARG A 16 -41.53 32.56 21.42
N GLU A 17 -40.40 32.25 22.10
CA GLU A 17 -40.12 32.42 23.57
C GLU A 17 -41.27 32.74 24.58
N PRO A 18 -41.07 32.67 25.94
CA PRO A 18 -40.00 32.04 26.75
C PRO A 18 -40.48 31.32 28.07
N SER A 19 -39.51 30.78 28.83
CA SER A 19 -39.35 30.76 30.31
C SER A 19 -40.55 30.76 31.28
N SER A 20 -40.56 29.84 32.26
CA SER A 20 -40.86 30.18 33.66
C SER A 20 -40.33 29.19 34.73
N ALA A 21 -39.82 29.78 35.80
CA ALA A 21 -39.74 29.31 37.19
C ALA A 21 -40.00 30.56 38.08
N PRO A 22 -40.04 30.54 39.43
CA PRO A 22 -40.01 29.44 40.42
C PRO A 22 -41.14 29.59 41.51
N THR A 23 -40.89 29.10 42.74
CA THR A 23 -41.48 29.46 44.07
C THR A 23 -42.49 28.52 44.77
N GLY A 24 -42.41 28.49 46.11
CA GLY A 24 -43.32 27.83 47.07
C GLY A 24 -42.82 26.48 47.59
N GLY A 25 -42.67 26.23 48.90
CA GLY A 25 -42.84 27.12 50.07
C GLY A 25 -42.26 26.47 51.35
N GLU A 26 -42.14 27.26 52.41
CA GLU A 26 -41.70 26.82 53.75
C GLU A 26 -42.83 26.10 54.52
N ASP A 27 -42.48 25.14 55.37
CA ASP A 27 -43.30 24.75 56.52
C ASP A 27 -42.39 24.29 57.68
N ALA A 28 -42.73 24.66 58.91
CA ALA A 28 -41.85 24.49 60.08
C ALA A 28 -42.58 23.99 61.34
N ALA A 29 -41.79 23.31 62.19
CA ALA A 29 -42.05 22.98 63.61
C ALA A 29 -43.07 21.84 63.92
N PRO A 30 -43.10 21.29 65.17
CA PRO A 30 -42.13 21.39 66.27
C PRO A 30 -41.68 20.04 66.90
N SER A 31 -40.50 20.09 67.52
CA SER A 31 -39.99 19.33 68.69
C SER A 31 -40.65 18.02 69.18
N ARG A 32 -39.80 17.01 69.43
CA ARG A 32 -39.88 16.18 70.65
C ARG A 32 -38.47 15.85 71.17
N ARG A 33 -38.16 16.23 72.42
CA ARG A 33 -36.98 15.72 73.16
C ARG A 33 -37.29 14.31 73.66
N ALA A 34 -36.34 13.40 73.56
CA ALA A 34 -36.32 12.14 74.30
C ALA A 34 -34.96 12.01 75.01
N ALA A 35 -34.97 11.40 76.20
CA ALA A 35 -33.83 11.40 77.12
C ALA A 35 -32.69 10.46 76.67
N GLY A 36 -31.47 10.75 77.14
CA GLY A 36 -30.28 10.02 76.77
C GLY A 36 -30.07 8.71 77.54
N THR A 37 -29.09 7.95 77.07
CA THR A 37 -28.47 6.82 77.77
C THR A 37 -26.94 6.95 77.69
N ALA A 38 -26.25 6.55 78.75
CA ALA A 38 -24.85 6.89 78.97
C ALA A 38 -23.88 6.06 78.09
N VAL A 39 -22.76 6.70 77.73
CA VAL A 39 -21.61 6.06 77.06
C VAL A 39 -20.67 5.51 78.15
N PRO A 40 -20.19 4.26 78.07
CA PRO A 40 -19.16 3.76 78.97
C PRO A 40 -17.78 4.36 78.65
N ASP A 41 -17.09 4.88 79.67
CA ASP A 41 -15.69 5.32 79.58
C ASP A 41 -14.76 4.16 79.23
N TRP A 42 -13.74 4.44 78.42
CA TRP A 42 -12.62 3.52 78.16
C TRP A 42 -11.30 4.19 78.53
N GLU A 43 -10.49 3.52 79.34
CA GLU A 43 -9.18 4.05 79.78
C GLU A 43 -8.09 3.86 78.70
N PRO A 44 -7.23 4.86 78.46
CA PRO A 44 -6.15 4.76 77.48
C PRO A 44 -4.92 4.02 78.02
N TRP A 45 -4.51 2.94 77.34
CA TRP A 45 -3.30 2.18 77.66
C TRP A 45 -2.00 3.00 77.46
N PRO A 46 -0.98 2.83 78.33
CA PRO A 46 0.27 3.57 78.24
C PRO A 46 1.10 3.20 76.98
N GLN A 47 1.22 4.15 76.06
CA GLN A 47 1.98 4.02 74.82
C GLN A 47 3.49 4.02 75.09
N ARG A 48 4.19 2.91 74.79
CA ARG A 48 5.66 2.90 74.75
C ARG A 48 6.14 3.59 73.46
N PRO A 49 7.13 4.51 73.51
CA PRO A 49 7.56 5.22 72.31
C PRO A 49 8.24 4.27 71.31
N ALA A 50 7.66 4.15 70.12
CA ALA A 50 8.26 3.39 69.02
C ALA A 50 9.48 4.13 68.45
N VAL A 51 10.67 3.56 68.63
CA VAL A 51 11.91 4.06 68.02
C VAL A 51 11.81 3.94 66.50
N ARG A 52 11.48 5.05 65.82
CA ARG A 52 11.45 5.13 64.36
C ARG A 52 12.87 5.11 63.79
N GLY A 53 13.39 3.92 63.51
CA GLY A 53 14.65 3.75 62.78
C GLY A 53 14.58 4.41 61.39
N ARG A 54 15.67 5.03 60.94
CA ARG A 54 15.74 5.69 59.62
C ARG A 54 15.51 4.68 58.50
N LEU A 55 14.64 5.04 57.55
CA LEU A 55 14.49 4.31 56.29
C LEU A 55 15.79 4.34 55.49
N ASN A 56 16.25 3.17 55.04
CA ASN A 56 17.47 3.07 54.25
C ASN A 56 17.21 3.61 52.82
N ARG A 57 17.87 4.72 52.49
CA ARG A 57 17.69 5.46 51.22
C ARG A 57 17.93 4.59 49.98
N LEU A 58 18.77 3.57 50.07
CA LEU A 58 19.02 2.63 48.96
C LEU A 58 17.79 1.80 48.58
N ALA A 59 16.91 1.49 49.53
CA ALA A 59 15.69 0.73 49.27
C ALA A 59 14.72 1.53 48.37
N VAL A 60 14.59 2.84 48.62
CA VAL A 60 13.80 3.76 47.79
C VAL A 60 14.37 3.84 46.37
N VAL A 61 15.70 3.92 46.23
CA VAL A 61 16.36 3.93 44.92
C VAL A 61 16.07 2.64 44.13
N THR A 62 16.16 1.46 44.75
CA THR A 62 15.80 0.19 44.07
C THR A 62 14.33 0.11 43.66
N LEU A 63 13.41 0.75 44.41
CA LEU A 63 12.00 0.81 44.04
C LEU A 63 11.79 1.66 42.77
N VAL A 64 12.40 2.84 42.72
CA VAL A 64 12.28 3.78 41.58
C VAL A 64 12.91 3.19 40.31
N PHE A 65 14.10 2.59 40.39
CA PHE A 65 14.74 1.95 39.22
C PHE A 65 14.02 0.66 38.76
N GLY A 66 13.39 -0.08 39.67
CA GLY A 66 12.54 -1.22 39.31
C GLY A 66 11.22 -0.80 38.63
N LEU A 67 10.65 0.34 39.03
CA LEU A 67 9.46 0.91 38.39
C LEU A 67 9.73 1.44 36.98
N LEU A 68 10.94 1.98 36.74
CA LEU A 68 11.38 2.57 35.47
C LEU A 68 12.04 1.56 34.50
N GLY A 69 11.96 0.25 34.76
CA GLY A 69 12.42 -0.79 33.83
C GLY A 69 13.94 -0.83 33.57
N GLY A 70 14.75 -0.25 34.44
CA GLY A 70 16.19 -0.10 34.21
C GLY A 70 16.99 -1.40 34.35
N VAL A 71 17.82 -1.72 33.35
CA VAL A 71 18.72 -2.91 33.28
C VAL A 71 19.68 -3.04 34.49
N LEU A 72 19.85 -1.98 35.28
CA LEU A 72 20.68 -1.95 36.50
C LEU A 72 19.99 -2.46 37.78
N ALA A 73 18.68 -2.75 37.73
CA ALA A 73 17.90 -3.28 38.85
C ALA A 73 18.46 -4.60 39.47
N PRO A 74 18.84 -5.65 38.71
CA PRO A 74 19.36 -6.88 39.31
C PRO A 74 20.71 -6.68 40.03
N VAL A 75 21.61 -5.85 39.48
CA VAL A 75 22.93 -5.59 40.07
C VAL A 75 22.79 -4.86 41.41
N THR A 76 21.91 -3.86 41.47
CA THR A 76 21.65 -3.08 42.69
C THR A 76 20.90 -3.90 43.75
N ALA A 77 19.97 -4.78 43.36
CA ALA A 77 19.28 -5.69 44.27
C ALA A 77 20.25 -6.64 45.01
N VAL A 78 21.22 -7.24 44.31
CA VAL A 78 22.21 -8.16 44.92
C VAL A 78 23.07 -7.45 45.97
N PHE A 79 23.49 -6.19 45.72
CA PHE A 79 24.25 -5.40 46.69
C PHE A 79 23.40 -4.99 47.91
N ALA A 80 22.15 -4.58 47.69
CA ALA A 80 21.22 -4.23 48.77
C ALA A 80 20.92 -5.44 49.69
N LEU A 81 20.66 -6.62 49.12
CA LEU A 81 20.43 -7.87 49.86
C LEU A 81 21.64 -8.26 50.72
N ARG A 82 22.86 -8.15 50.20
CA ARG A 82 24.09 -8.44 50.99
C ARG A 82 24.28 -7.49 52.17
N ARG A 83 23.93 -6.20 52.01
CA ARG A 83 24.04 -5.20 53.10
C ARG A 83 22.96 -5.39 54.16
N ILE A 84 21.71 -5.61 53.77
CA ILE A 84 20.59 -5.90 54.67
C ILE A 84 20.86 -7.17 55.50
N ARG A 85 21.42 -8.22 54.88
CA ARG A 85 21.71 -9.50 55.54
C ARG A 85 22.87 -9.43 56.54
N ARG A 86 23.78 -8.45 56.43
CA ARG A 86 24.83 -8.17 57.43
C ARG A 86 24.39 -7.22 58.54
N ASN A 87 23.55 -6.22 58.24
CA ASN A 87 23.22 -5.15 59.19
C ASN A 87 21.89 -5.34 59.96
N GLY A 88 21.09 -6.36 59.63
CA GLY A 88 19.83 -6.65 60.35
C GLY A 88 18.67 -5.67 60.08
N GLU A 89 18.82 -4.77 59.11
CA GLU A 89 17.84 -3.70 58.82
C GLU A 89 16.52 -4.24 58.20
N ARG A 90 15.39 -3.60 58.55
CA ARG A 90 14.07 -3.93 57.97
C ARG A 90 13.92 -3.33 56.56
N GLY A 91 14.19 -4.13 55.53
CA GLY A 91 13.99 -3.72 54.12
C GLY A 91 13.59 -4.84 53.15
N LYS A 92 13.46 -6.09 53.60
CA LYS A 92 13.30 -7.27 52.73
C LYS A 92 12.08 -7.20 51.80
N GLY A 93 10.92 -6.78 52.33
CA GLY A 93 9.65 -6.73 51.59
C GLY A 93 9.66 -5.81 50.37
N LEU A 94 10.38 -4.68 50.45
CA LEU A 94 10.46 -3.71 49.34
C LEU A 94 11.31 -4.24 48.18
N VAL A 95 12.37 -4.99 48.49
CA VAL A 95 13.23 -5.63 47.48
C VAL A 95 12.46 -6.73 46.73
N THR A 96 11.66 -7.53 47.43
CA THR A 96 10.77 -8.51 46.78
C THR A 96 9.72 -7.85 45.89
N ALA A 97 9.11 -6.73 46.30
CA ALA A 97 8.15 -6.00 45.48
C ALA A 97 8.77 -5.47 44.18
N GLY A 98 9.98 -4.88 44.25
CA GLY A 98 10.71 -4.44 43.06
C GLY A 98 11.10 -5.58 42.11
N LEU A 99 11.44 -6.76 42.64
CA LEU A 99 11.77 -7.93 41.82
C LEU A 99 10.54 -8.51 41.09
N VAL A 100 9.37 -8.53 41.74
CA VAL A 100 8.10 -8.98 41.14
C VAL A 100 7.66 -8.02 40.03
N LEU A 101 7.77 -6.71 40.24
CA LEU A 101 7.52 -5.69 39.21
C LEU A 101 8.44 -5.86 37.99
N LEU A 102 9.74 -6.12 38.20
CA LEU A 102 10.68 -6.41 37.12
C LEU A 102 10.31 -7.70 36.36
N GLY A 103 9.93 -8.76 37.07
CA GLY A 103 9.46 -10.01 36.46
C GLY A 103 8.20 -9.82 35.61
N GLY A 104 7.27 -8.97 36.07
CA GLY A 104 6.10 -8.55 35.30
C GLY A 104 6.47 -7.83 34.01
N TRP A 105 7.42 -6.90 34.05
CA TRP A 105 7.93 -6.22 32.85
C TRP A 105 8.61 -7.16 31.86
N VAL A 106 9.40 -8.14 32.34
CA VAL A 106 10.03 -9.15 31.47
C VAL A 106 8.97 -10.05 30.82
N LEU A 107 7.98 -10.51 31.58
CA LEU A 107 6.87 -11.31 31.02
C LEU A 107 6.03 -10.53 30.02
N ALA A 108 5.72 -9.26 30.29
CA ALA A 108 5.03 -8.38 29.34
C ALA A 108 5.85 -8.16 28.06
N GLY A 109 7.16 -7.92 28.19
CA GLY A 109 8.07 -7.79 27.05
C GLY A 109 8.15 -9.07 26.20
N LEU A 110 8.22 -10.25 26.84
CA LEU A 110 8.19 -11.54 26.15
C LEU A 110 6.84 -11.82 25.49
N ALA A 111 5.72 -11.40 26.09
CA ALA A 111 4.39 -11.55 25.50
C ALA A 111 4.21 -10.65 24.26
N VAL A 112 4.65 -9.38 24.34
CA VAL A 112 4.67 -8.46 23.19
C VAL A 112 5.60 -8.99 22.09
N TRP A 113 6.79 -9.48 22.45
CA TRP A 113 7.73 -10.05 21.49
C TRP A 113 7.16 -11.31 20.80
N GLY A 114 6.51 -12.18 21.57
CA GLY A 114 5.78 -13.34 21.04
C GLY A 114 4.67 -12.93 20.06
N LEU A 115 3.85 -11.95 20.42
CA LEU A 115 2.81 -11.37 19.55
C LEU A 115 3.39 -10.77 18.25
N THR A 116 4.56 -10.11 18.30
CA THR A 116 5.22 -9.60 17.09
C THR A 116 5.86 -10.69 16.23
N MET A 117 6.19 -11.86 16.80
CA MET A 117 6.71 -13.01 16.07
C MET A 117 5.59 -13.86 15.45
N THR A 118 4.44 -13.95 16.10
CA THR A 118 3.23 -14.60 15.56
C THR A 118 2.38 -13.59 14.80
N GLY A 119 2.85 -13.17 13.62
CA GLY A 119 2.16 -12.25 12.73
C GLY A 119 0.86 -12.82 12.16
N THR A 120 -0.18 -12.90 12.97
CA THR A 120 -1.58 -13.02 12.52
C THR A 120 -2.12 -11.61 12.31
N ASP A 121 -1.72 -10.97 11.20
CA ASP A 121 -2.46 -9.80 10.70
C ASP A 121 -3.94 -10.19 10.54
N PRO A 122 -4.89 -9.34 11.00
CA PRO A 122 -6.30 -9.66 10.86
C PRO A 122 -6.67 -9.78 9.38
N ASP A 123 -7.36 -10.87 9.03
CA ASP A 123 -7.79 -11.13 7.66
C ASP A 123 -8.56 -9.92 7.12
N THR A 124 -7.94 -9.24 6.16
CA THR A 124 -8.37 -7.96 5.65
C THR A 124 -9.18 -8.25 4.40
N GLY A 125 -10.51 -8.21 4.49
CA GLY A 125 -11.37 -8.36 3.30
C GLY A 125 -10.94 -7.39 2.19
N LEU A 126 -11.20 -7.74 0.92
CA LEU A 126 -10.60 -7.07 -0.26
C LEU A 126 -10.67 -5.53 -0.23
N ARG A 127 -11.73 -4.95 0.34
CA ARG A 127 -11.96 -3.50 0.55
C ARG A 127 -10.93 -2.80 1.45
N GLY A 128 -10.18 -3.55 2.26
CA GLY A 128 -9.15 -3.02 3.15
C GLY A 128 -7.73 -3.02 2.57
N LEU A 129 -7.55 -3.58 1.36
CA LEU A 129 -6.32 -3.46 0.59
C LEU A 129 -6.20 -2.08 -0.05
N ARG A 130 -4.97 -1.67 -0.34
CA ARG A 130 -4.63 -0.46 -1.08
C ARG A 130 -3.76 -0.80 -2.30
N VAL A 131 -3.68 0.13 -3.26
CA VAL A 131 -2.69 0.09 -4.35
C VAL A 131 -1.28 -0.09 -3.79
N GLY A 132 -0.63 -1.21 -4.11
CA GLY A 132 0.66 -1.61 -3.51
C GLY A 132 0.59 -2.70 -2.45
N ASP A 133 -0.58 -3.05 -1.91
CA ASP A 133 -0.69 -4.08 -0.86
C ASP A 133 -0.49 -5.49 -1.46
N CYS A 134 0.46 -6.22 -0.88
CA CYS A 134 0.69 -7.64 -1.19
C CYS A 134 -0.20 -8.54 -0.33
N PHE A 135 -0.73 -9.60 -0.92
CA PHE A 135 -1.67 -10.50 -0.25
C PHE A 135 -1.57 -11.94 -0.74
N ARG A 136 -2.13 -12.85 0.06
CA ARG A 136 -2.27 -14.26 -0.29
C ARG A 136 -3.68 -14.55 -0.80
N VAL A 137 -3.76 -15.17 -1.97
CA VAL A 137 -4.97 -15.69 -2.59
C VAL A 137 -4.86 -17.22 -2.64
N PRO A 138 -5.84 -17.98 -2.12
CA PRO A 138 -5.89 -19.43 -2.33
C PRO A 138 -5.78 -19.77 -3.82
N THR A 139 -4.95 -20.75 -4.19
CA THR A 139 -4.67 -21.04 -5.61
C THR A 139 -5.90 -21.46 -6.39
N ASP A 140 -6.86 -22.12 -5.76
CA ASP A 140 -8.20 -22.42 -6.28
C ASP A 140 -9.08 -21.17 -6.45
N ALA A 141 -8.97 -20.18 -5.55
CA ALA A 141 -9.70 -18.92 -5.65
C ALA A 141 -9.30 -18.06 -6.87
N THR A 142 -8.12 -18.28 -7.49
CA THR A 142 -7.76 -17.59 -8.75
C THR A 142 -8.60 -18.03 -9.96
N ALA A 143 -9.28 -19.17 -9.89
CA ALA A 143 -10.26 -19.58 -10.90
C ALA A 143 -11.63 -18.89 -10.71
N SER A 144 -11.88 -18.32 -9.52
CA SER A 144 -13.08 -17.54 -9.24
C SER A 144 -12.97 -16.12 -9.80
N ARG A 145 -14.02 -15.66 -10.48
CA ARG A 145 -14.20 -14.24 -10.83
C ARG A 145 -14.86 -13.42 -9.71
N THR A 146 -15.31 -14.07 -8.65
CA THR A 146 -15.81 -13.42 -7.43
C THR A 146 -14.69 -13.33 -6.42
N ALA A 147 -14.55 -12.17 -5.78
CA ALA A 147 -13.60 -11.98 -4.68
C ALA A 147 -13.86 -12.98 -3.54
N PRO A 148 -12.83 -13.57 -2.92
CA PRO A 148 -13.02 -14.29 -1.66
C PRO A 148 -13.44 -13.31 -0.57
N GLU A 149 -14.23 -13.78 0.41
CA GLU A 149 -14.72 -12.94 1.52
C GLU A 149 -13.58 -12.33 2.34
N GLN A 150 -12.44 -13.04 2.41
CA GLN A 150 -11.26 -12.68 3.15
C GLN A 150 -10.01 -12.89 2.29
N VAL A 151 -9.05 -11.98 2.41
CA VAL A 151 -7.69 -12.14 1.92
C VAL A 151 -6.71 -11.81 3.03
N THR A 152 -5.59 -12.53 3.11
CA THR A 152 -4.57 -12.22 4.10
C THR A 152 -3.56 -11.27 3.47
N ARG A 153 -3.63 -9.98 3.81
CA ARG A 153 -2.56 -9.02 3.49
C ARG A 153 -1.28 -9.44 4.24
N VAL A 154 -0.14 -9.27 3.59
CA VAL A 154 1.19 -9.52 4.17
C VAL A 154 2.17 -8.42 3.71
N ALA A 155 3.32 -8.32 4.36
CA ALA A 155 4.41 -7.49 3.86
C ALA A 155 4.93 -8.03 2.50
N CYS A 156 5.31 -7.13 1.57
CA CYS A 156 5.71 -7.51 0.22
C CYS A 156 7.08 -8.21 0.11
N ASP A 157 7.89 -8.17 1.17
CA ASP A 157 9.12 -8.97 1.32
C ASP A 157 8.84 -10.38 1.87
N ALA A 158 7.66 -10.60 2.46
CA ALA A 158 7.18 -11.91 2.86
C ALA A 158 6.56 -12.69 1.69
N SER A 159 6.42 -14.01 1.89
CA SER A 159 5.80 -14.94 0.94
C SER A 159 4.35 -14.55 0.64
N HIS A 160 4.10 -14.14 -0.61
CA HIS A 160 2.78 -13.81 -1.14
C HIS A 160 2.60 -14.35 -2.56
N ASN A 161 1.42 -14.19 -3.15
CA ASN A 161 1.15 -14.62 -4.54
C ASN A 161 0.18 -13.69 -5.29
N ALA A 162 -0.21 -12.56 -4.69
CA ALA A 162 -0.96 -11.50 -5.35
C ALA A 162 -0.55 -10.11 -4.86
N GLU A 163 -0.73 -9.11 -5.71
CA GLU A 163 -0.46 -7.70 -5.42
C GLU A 163 -1.56 -6.81 -6.01
N TYR A 164 -2.09 -5.90 -5.21
CA TYR A 164 -3.25 -5.10 -5.54
C TYR A 164 -2.86 -3.91 -6.43
N VAL A 165 -3.43 -3.87 -7.64
CA VAL A 165 -3.07 -2.91 -8.70
C VAL A 165 -3.91 -1.64 -8.61
N ASP A 166 -5.24 -1.79 -8.63
CA ASP A 166 -6.20 -0.69 -8.67
C ASP A 166 -7.63 -1.24 -8.52
N ASP A 167 -8.60 -0.37 -8.25
CA ASP A 167 -10.02 -0.67 -8.39
C ASP A 167 -10.78 0.45 -9.12
N PHE A 168 -12.02 0.14 -9.51
CA PHE A 168 -12.93 1.13 -10.09
C PHE A 168 -14.38 0.70 -9.97
N PRO A 169 -15.32 1.66 -9.86
CA PRO A 169 -16.72 1.37 -10.06
C PRO A 169 -16.92 0.80 -11.47
N ALA A 170 -17.62 -0.33 -11.56
CA ALA A 170 -17.84 -1.02 -12.82
C ALA A 170 -18.58 -0.14 -13.83
N TYR A 171 -19.48 0.73 -13.36
CA TYR A 171 -20.24 1.70 -14.13
C TYR A 171 -20.42 3.00 -13.32
N GLU A 172 -20.69 4.12 -14.01
CA GLU A 172 -21.06 5.37 -13.35
C GLU A 172 -22.45 5.21 -12.72
N ARG A 173 -22.62 5.54 -11.43
CA ARG A 173 -23.82 5.19 -10.68
C ARG A 173 -25.08 5.89 -11.21
N SER A 174 -25.86 5.19 -12.02
CA SER A 174 -27.26 5.49 -12.28
C SER A 174 -28.16 4.56 -11.45
N ALA A 175 -29.22 5.11 -10.85
CA ALA A 175 -30.06 4.38 -9.88
C ALA A 175 -30.82 3.18 -10.49
N ASP A 176 -31.05 3.22 -11.80
CA ASP A 176 -31.78 2.20 -12.55
C ASP A 176 -30.86 1.13 -13.20
N GLU A 177 -29.55 1.18 -12.94
CA GLU A 177 -28.60 0.34 -13.66
C GLU A 177 -28.68 -1.13 -13.24
N ARG A 178 -29.19 -1.96 -14.17
CA ARG A 178 -29.37 -3.40 -13.95
C ARG A 178 -28.04 -4.13 -14.10
N TYR A 179 -27.80 -5.11 -13.23
CA TYR A 179 -26.63 -5.99 -13.31
C TYR A 179 -26.45 -6.58 -14.73
N PRO A 180 -25.39 -6.19 -15.47
CA PRO A 180 -25.26 -6.50 -16.91
C PRO A 180 -24.76 -7.92 -17.18
N GLY A 181 -24.41 -8.67 -16.14
CA GLY A 181 -23.90 -10.04 -16.25
C GLY A 181 -22.37 -10.12 -16.25
N ALA A 182 -21.84 -11.21 -15.69
CA ALA A 182 -20.42 -11.42 -15.50
C ALA A 182 -19.59 -11.41 -16.81
N ALA A 183 -20.18 -11.77 -17.95
CA ALA A 183 -19.50 -11.73 -19.24
C ALA A 183 -19.16 -10.29 -19.69
N VAL A 184 -20.14 -9.38 -19.62
CA VAL A 184 -19.97 -7.96 -19.93
C VAL A 184 -18.98 -7.32 -18.96
N LEU A 185 -19.12 -7.60 -17.66
CA LEU A 185 -18.21 -7.14 -16.63
C LEU A 185 -16.78 -7.65 -16.84
N SER A 186 -16.59 -8.91 -17.24
CA SER A 186 -15.26 -9.46 -17.50
C SER A 186 -14.59 -8.85 -18.73
N GLN A 187 -15.34 -8.47 -19.76
CA GLN A 187 -14.80 -7.76 -20.92
C GLN A 187 -14.34 -6.35 -20.53
N ARG A 188 -15.17 -5.63 -19.76
CA ARG A 188 -14.86 -4.29 -19.24
C ARG A 188 -13.66 -4.30 -18.28
N ALA A 189 -13.65 -5.24 -17.34
CA ALA A 189 -12.55 -5.46 -16.40
C ALA A 189 -11.24 -5.73 -17.14
N GLY A 190 -11.24 -6.63 -18.13
CA GLY A 190 -10.03 -6.93 -18.91
C GLY A 190 -9.44 -5.69 -19.59
N THR A 191 -10.26 -4.80 -20.15
CA THR A 191 -9.78 -3.56 -20.77
C THR A 191 -9.23 -2.58 -19.73
N LEU A 192 -9.99 -2.29 -18.67
CA LEU A 192 -9.60 -1.31 -17.66
C LEU A 192 -8.41 -1.79 -16.82
N CYS A 193 -8.38 -3.06 -16.40
CA CYS A 193 -7.24 -3.61 -15.67
C CYS A 193 -5.95 -3.66 -16.50
N ARG A 194 -6.03 -3.90 -17.82
CA ARG A 194 -4.83 -3.77 -18.70
C ARG A 194 -4.33 -2.33 -18.77
N GLN A 195 -5.23 -1.34 -18.78
CA GLN A 195 -4.85 0.07 -18.72
C GLN A 195 -4.18 0.40 -17.39
N ARG A 196 -4.73 -0.05 -16.25
CA ARG A 196 -4.13 0.16 -14.91
C ARG A 196 -2.80 -0.56 -14.74
N GLN A 197 -2.66 -1.78 -15.28
CA GLN A 197 -1.38 -2.50 -15.28
C GLN A 197 -0.28 -1.70 -15.98
N ARG A 198 -0.55 -1.05 -17.12
CA ARG A 198 0.44 -0.23 -17.85
C ARG A 198 0.95 0.97 -17.07
N SER A 199 0.17 1.51 -16.13
CA SER A 199 0.62 2.58 -15.21
C SER A 199 1.28 2.04 -13.95
N TYR A 200 0.85 0.86 -13.47
CA TYR A 200 1.36 0.23 -12.25
C TYR A 200 2.70 -0.50 -12.48
N VAL A 201 2.90 -1.00 -13.69
CA VAL A 201 4.10 -1.68 -14.18
C VAL A 201 4.45 -1.07 -15.53
N VAL A 202 5.24 0.00 -15.50
CA VAL A 202 5.69 0.71 -16.70
C VAL A 202 6.69 -0.15 -17.50
N ASP A 203 7.39 -1.08 -16.86
CA ASP A 203 8.34 -2.01 -17.48
C ASP A 203 7.96 -3.49 -17.25
N PRO A 204 7.16 -4.10 -18.14
CA PRO A 204 6.75 -5.50 -18.01
C PRO A 204 7.91 -6.52 -18.03
N LEU A 205 9.14 -6.14 -18.45
CA LEU A 205 10.28 -7.05 -18.43
C LEU A 205 10.69 -7.40 -16.99
N GLY A 206 10.48 -6.53 -16.01
CA GLY A 206 10.78 -6.82 -14.61
C GLY A 206 9.76 -7.72 -13.88
N LEU A 207 8.68 -8.15 -14.56
CA LEU A 207 7.74 -9.12 -14.01
C LEU A 207 8.23 -10.56 -14.23
N PRO A 208 8.13 -11.47 -13.25
CA PRO A 208 8.29 -12.91 -13.51
C PRO A 208 7.35 -13.40 -14.63
N ALA A 209 7.79 -14.36 -15.45
CA ALA A 209 7.07 -14.81 -16.64
C ALA A 209 5.71 -15.47 -16.31
N GLU A 210 5.57 -15.96 -15.09
CA GLU A 210 4.39 -16.62 -14.55
C GLU A 210 3.37 -15.62 -13.99
N VAL A 211 3.74 -14.34 -13.81
CA VAL A 211 2.80 -13.31 -13.36
C VAL A 211 1.72 -13.09 -14.40
N ARG A 212 0.47 -13.01 -13.93
CA ARG A 212 -0.72 -12.72 -14.71
C ARG A 212 -1.50 -11.57 -14.10
N LEU A 213 -2.05 -10.72 -14.97
CA LEU A 213 -3.13 -9.81 -14.60
C LEU A 213 -4.42 -10.62 -14.42
N SER A 214 -5.07 -10.43 -13.29
CA SER A 214 -6.38 -11.01 -12.97
C SER A 214 -7.30 -9.93 -12.40
N TRP A 215 -8.58 -10.26 -12.25
CA TRP A 215 -9.58 -9.35 -11.72
C TRP A 215 -10.72 -10.06 -11.01
N TYR A 216 -11.25 -9.41 -9.98
CA TYR A 216 -12.52 -9.76 -9.38
C TYR A 216 -13.63 -8.84 -9.91
N LEU A 217 -14.81 -9.43 -10.07
CA LEU A 217 -16.02 -8.76 -10.56
C LEU A 217 -17.04 -8.65 -9.43
N PRO A 218 -17.84 -7.57 -9.40
CA PRO A 218 -18.93 -7.46 -8.44
C PRO A 218 -20.00 -8.53 -8.74
N THR A 219 -20.55 -9.15 -7.71
CA THR A 219 -21.66 -10.09 -7.87
C THR A 219 -22.97 -9.33 -8.12
N ARG A 220 -24.05 -10.08 -8.41
CA ARG A 220 -25.41 -9.52 -8.40
C ARG A 220 -25.81 -8.95 -7.02
N VAL A 221 -25.21 -9.46 -5.93
CA VAL A 221 -25.49 -9.01 -4.56
C VAL A 221 -24.77 -7.69 -4.27
N ASP A 222 -23.49 -7.59 -4.63
CA ASP A 222 -22.69 -6.36 -4.45
C ASP A 222 -23.19 -5.22 -5.35
N TRP A 223 -23.83 -5.56 -6.48
CA TRP A 223 -24.22 -4.61 -7.51
C TRP A 223 -25.03 -3.40 -7.00
N SER A 224 -25.92 -3.60 -6.02
CA SER A 224 -26.78 -2.55 -5.48
C SER A 224 -26.09 -1.62 -4.47
N THR A 225 -24.91 -2.00 -3.96
CA THR A 225 -24.21 -1.29 -2.89
C THR A 225 -22.88 -0.72 -3.37
N ASP A 226 -22.06 -1.56 -3.98
CA ASP A 226 -20.65 -1.35 -4.29
C ASP A 226 -20.25 -2.22 -5.51
N PRO A 227 -20.67 -1.83 -6.74
CA PRO A 227 -20.38 -2.57 -7.97
C PRO A 227 -18.93 -2.33 -8.41
N THR A 228 -17.95 -2.72 -7.61
CA THR A 228 -16.52 -2.45 -7.84
C THR A 228 -15.81 -3.62 -8.51
N ILE A 229 -14.99 -3.32 -9.53
CA ILE A 229 -14.06 -4.27 -10.16
C ILE A 229 -12.68 -4.01 -9.56
N THR A 230 -11.99 -5.07 -9.15
CA THR A 230 -10.64 -5.00 -8.58
C THR A 230 -9.63 -5.68 -9.49
N CYS A 231 -8.53 -5.00 -9.76
CA CYS A 231 -7.41 -5.52 -10.55
C CYS A 231 -6.26 -5.94 -9.63
N TYR A 232 -5.65 -7.09 -9.91
CA TYR A 232 -4.47 -7.55 -9.20
C TYR A 232 -3.52 -8.31 -10.13
N LEU A 233 -2.23 -8.28 -9.80
CA LEU A 233 -1.25 -9.20 -10.37
C LEU A 233 -1.20 -10.45 -9.48
N THR A 234 -1.02 -11.62 -10.07
CA THR A 234 -0.87 -12.88 -9.33
C THR A 234 0.11 -13.83 -10.01
N ALA A 235 0.76 -14.68 -9.23
CA ALA A 235 1.66 -15.74 -9.71
C ALA A 235 1.23 -17.11 -9.14
N PRO A 236 1.47 -18.22 -9.88
CA PRO A 236 1.29 -19.57 -9.36
C PRO A 236 2.40 -19.97 -8.37
N THR A 237 3.53 -19.26 -8.41
CA THR A 237 4.69 -19.40 -7.52
C THR A 237 4.70 -18.29 -6.48
N THR A 238 5.43 -18.51 -5.38
CA THR A 238 5.61 -17.52 -4.32
C THR A 238 6.44 -16.32 -4.81
N LEU A 239 5.93 -15.12 -4.53
CA LEU A 239 6.60 -13.85 -4.64
C LEU A 239 7.18 -13.43 -3.28
N SER A 240 8.29 -12.70 -3.30
CA SER A 240 9.01 -12.19 -2.11
C SER A 240 9.54 -10.76 -2.31
N ARG A 241 8.96 -10.04 -3.27
CA ARG A 241 9.22 -8.63 -3.58
C ARG A 241 7.98 -8.03 -4.23
N PRO A 242 7.76 -6.71 -4.16
CA PRO A 242 6.73 -6.07 -4.95
C PRO A 242 6.99 -6.19 -6.47
N LEU A 243 5.89 -6.15 -7.21
CA LEU A 243 5.79 -6.12 -8.67
C LEU A 243 5.61 -4.69 -9.20
N ARG A 244 5.15 -3.76 -8.36
CA ARG A 244 4.99 -2.32 -8.65
C ARG A 244 6.26 -1.71 -9.23
N MET A 245 6.14 -1.12 -10.42
CA MET A 245 7.20 -0.38 -11.11
C MET A 245 6.55 0.82 -11.80
N ASP A 246 6.11 1.79 -10.99
CA ASP A 246 5.42 3.01 -11.42
C ASP A 246 6.26 4.28 -11.18
N THR A 247 5.66 5.44 -11.42
CA THR A 247 6.29 6.76 -11.26
C THR A 247 6.71 7.10 -9.82
N THR A 248 6.33 6.32 -8.82
CA THR A 248 6.73 6.53 -7.41
C THR A 248 8.00 5.79 -7.03
N VAL A 249 8.42 4.80 -7.83
CA VAL A 249 9.63 4.00 -7.61
C VAL A 249 10.67 4.14 -8.73
N LEU A 250 10.27 4.53 -9.94
CA LEU A 250 11.16 4.80 -11.06
C LEU A 250 11.86 6.16 -10.92
N SER A 251 13.17 6.19 -11.17
CA SER A 251 13.89 7.45 -11.35
C SER A 251 13.42 8.19 -12.62
N PRO A 252 13.60 9.53 -12.72
CA PRO A 252 13.22 10.30 -13.90
C PRO A 252 13.81 9.78 -15.20
N ALA A 253 15.09 9.37 -15.20
CA ALA A 253 15.76 8.83 -16.38
C ALA A 253 15.20 7.46 -16.82
N GLN A 254 14.93 6.55 -15.85
CA GLN A 254 14.27 5.27 -16.13
C GLN A 254 12.88 5.49 -16.71
N LEU A 255 12.08 6.38 -16.10
CA LEU A 255 10.74 6.72 -16.56
C LEU A 255 10.75 7.37 -17.94
N GLY A 256 11.68 8.30 -18.20
CA GLY A 256 11.85 8.96 -19.49
C GLY A 256 12.16 7.98 -20.62
N TYR A 257 13.09 7.03 -20.37
CA TYR A 257 13.39 5.96 -21.32
C TYR A 257 12.17 5.08 -21.61
N LEU A 258 11.56 4.53 -20.56
CA LEU A 258 10.44 3.60 -20.71
C LEU A 258 9.22 4.24 -21.38
N LEU A 259 8.89 5.48 -21.04
CA LEU A 259 7.78 6.20 -21.67
C LEU A 259 8.07 6.62 -23.12
N ALA A 260 9.34 6.85 -23.48
CA ALA A 260 9.73 7.10 -24.86
C ALA A 260 9.71 5.80 -25.70
N SER A 261 10.15 4.67 -25.13
CA SER A 261 10.28 3.39 -25.86
C SER A 261 9.01 2.55 -25.90
N ARG A 262 8.03 2.77 -25.02
CA ARG A 262 6.82 1.93 -24.89
C ARG A 262 6.03 1.82 -26.19
N ASP A 263 5.64 2.96 -26.77
CA ASP A 263 4.71 2.98 -27.90
C ASP A 263 5.35 2.38 -29.16
N TRP A 264 6.67 2.57 -29.33
CA TRP A 264 7.53 1.87 -30.29
C TRP A 264 7.57 0.35 -30.05
N THR A 265 7.81 -0.07 -28.81
CA THR A 265 7.90 -1.49 -28.45
C THR A 265 6.59 -2.23 -28.74
N GLU A 266 5.45 -1.59 -28.44
CA GLU A 266 4.12 -2.12 -28.77
C GLU A 266 3.88 -2.18 -30.30
N ALA A 267 4.26 -1.14 -31.05
CA ALA A 267 4.13 -1.13 -32.50
C ALA A 267 5.01 -2.20 -33.18
N ARG A 268 6.29 -2.32 -32.77
CA ARG A 268 7.25 -3.34 -33.23
C ARG A 268 6.72 -4.75 -32.94
N ALA A 269 6.26 -5.02 -31.71
CA ALA A 269 5.71 -6.31 -31.34
C ALA A 269 4.45 -6.69 -32.14
N ALA A 270 3.53 -5.73 -32.33
CA ALA A 270 2.32 -5.94 -33.13
C ALA A 270 2.64 -6.18 -34.63
N LEU A 271 3.62 -5.47 -35.17
CA LEU A 271 4.08 -5.63 -36.55
C LEU A 271 4.74 -7.01 -36.77
N VAL A 272 5.58 -7.47 -35.84
CA VAL A 272 6.20 -8.80 -35.91
C VAL A 272 5.15 -9.92 -35.79
N ALA A 273 4.24 -9.83 -34.83
CA ALA A 273 3.24 -10.87 -34.58
C ALA A 273 2.14 -10.94 -35.66
N GLY A 274 1.69 -9.77 -36.15
CA GLY A 274 0.57 -9.67 -37.10
C GLY A 274 0.97 -9.46 -38.56
N GLY A 275 2.18 -9.00 -38.85
CA GLY A 275 2.62 -8.62 -40.20
C GLY A 275 2.50 -9.76 -41.24
N PRO A 276 2.99 -10.98 -40.97
CA PRO A 276 2.93 -12.10 -41.92
C PRO A 276 1.50 -12.47 -42.36
N THR A 277 0.50 -12.30 -41.48
CA THR A 277 -0.90 -12.68 -41.69
C THR A 277 -1.83 -11.51 -42.03
N SER A 278 -1.38 -10.26 -41.84
CA SER A 278 -2.16 -9.05 -42.13
C SER A 278 -2.51 -8.90 -43.60
N THR A 279 -3.60 -8.19 -43.93
CA THR A 279 -3.87 -7.75 -45.30
C THR A 279 -2.80 -6.76 -45.80
N PRO A 280 -2.64 -6.52 -47.11
CA PRO A 280 -1.68 -5.53 -47.61
C PRO A 280 -1.90 -4.12 -47.03
N ALA A 281 -3.15 -3.69 -46.86
CA ALA A 281 -3.47 -2.42 -46.21
C ALA A 281 -3.10 -2.43 -44.72
N GLY A 282 -3.49 -3.48 -43.98
CA GLY A 282 -3.17 -3.62 -42.56
C GLY A 282 -1.67 -3.69 -42.25
N LEU A 283 -0.88 -4.30 -43.15
CA LEU A 283 0.57 -4.33 -43.06
C LEU A 283 1.16 -2.92 -43.23
N ARG A 284 0.75 -2.16 -44.27
CA ARG A 284 1.21 -0.76 -44.45
C ARG A 284 0.81 0.13 -43.26
N ASP A 285 -0.41 -0.02 -42.74
CA ASP A 285 -0.84 0.72 -41.55
C ASP A 285 -0.04 0.35 -40.29
N ALA A 286 0.44 -0.89 -40.17
CA ALA A 286 1.33 -1.31 -39.10
C ALA A 286 2.76 -0.75 -39.28
N VAL A 287 3.28 -0.70 -40.51
CA VAL A 287 4.59 -0.11 -40.83
C VAL A 287 4.60 1.39 -40.56
N ARG A 288 3.60 2.15 -41.02
CA ARG A 288 3.49 3.59 -40.69
C ARG A 288 3.39 3.88 -39.19
N ARG A 289 2.69 3.03 -38.42
CA ARG A 289 2.66 3.15 -36.96
C ARG A 289 4.02 2.87 -36.33
N ALA A 290 4.76 1.89 -36.84
CA ALA A 290 6.12 1.60 -36.38
C ALA A 290 7.05 2.79 -36.68
N GLU A 291 7.12 3.26 -37.93
CA GLU A 291 7.89 4.45 -38.34
C GLU A 291 7.59 5.69 -37.48
N ALA A 292 6.29 6.01 -37.31
CA ALA A 292 5.88 7.19 -36.53
C ALA A 292 6.27 7.08 -35.04
N THR A 293 6.14 5.89 -34.44
CA THR A 293 6.52 5.68 -33.02
C THR A 293 8.03 5.57 -32.82
N HIS A 294 8.78 5.04 -33.79
CA HIS A 294 10.24 5.09 -33.82
C HIS A 294 10.76 6.53 -33.83
N THR A 295 10.19 7.35 -34.73
CA THR A 295 10.51 8.77 -34.87
C THR A 295 10.20 9.55 -33.59
N ASP A 296 9.03 9.33 -32.98
CA ASP A 296 8.66 9.95 -31.70
C ASP A 296 9.57 9.51 -30.54
N MET A 297 9.92 8.22 -30.47
CA MET A 297 10.90 7.70 -29.49
C MET A 297 12.24 8.44 -29.62
N TRP A 298 12.79 8.58 -30.82
CA TRP A 298 14.04 9.30 -31.06
C TRP A 298 13.96 10.77 -30.64
N PHE A 299 12.89 11.47 -31.02
CA PHE A 299 12.66 12.88 -30.64
C PHE A 299 12.51 13.09 -29.13
N ARG A 300 11.99 12.11 -28.39
CA ARG A 300 11.91 12.14 -26.93
C ARG A 300 13.26 11.85 -26.30
N LEU A 301 13.90 10.74 -26.68
CA LEU A 301 15.18 10.32 -26.12
C LEU A 301 16.27 11.38 -26.31
N ARG A 302 16.35 12.03 -27.47
CA ARG A 302 17.36 13.08 -27.74
C ARG A 302 17.21 14.36 -26.90
N ARG A 303 16.06 14.56 -26.24
CA ARG A 303 15.74 15.77 -25.46
C ARG A 303 15.93 15.61 -23.97
N GLU A 304 16.06 14.37 -23.49
CA GLU A 304 16.15 14.06 -22.07
C GLU A 304 17.59 14.27 -21.56
N PRO A 305 17.80 14.91 -20.39
CA PRO A 305 19.13 15.15 -19.83
C PRO A 305 19.73 13.89 -19.18
N TRP A 306 20.27 12.99 -20.00
CA TRP A 306 20.79 11.69 -19.54
C TRP A 306 21.96 11.82 -18.53
N PRO A 307 21.95 11.02 -17.45
CA PRO A 307 23.07 10.90 -16.51
C PRO A 307 24.38 10.51 -17.21
N GLU A 308 25.53 10.95 -16.67
CA GLU A 308 26.87 10.60 -17.17
C GLU A 308 27.04 9.10 -17.51
N PRO A 309 26.63 8.13 -16.66
CA PRO A 309 26.84 6.71 -16.96
C PRO A 309 26.00 6.18 -18.14
N VAL A 310 24.90 6.86 -18.48
CA VAL A 310 23.94 6.43 -19.51
C VAL A 310 24.29 7.00 -20.88
N ARG A 311 24.87 8.21 -20.93
CA ARG A 311 25.13 8.95 -22.17
C ARG A 311 25.82 8.13 -23.27
N PRO A 312 26.94 7.42 -23.04
CA PRO A 312 27.62 6.69 -24.11
C PRO A 312 26.78 5.58 -24.77
N ALA A 313 25.86 4.96 -24.02
CA ALA A 313 24.94 3.96 -24.56
C ALA A 313 23.77 4.64 -25.30
N MET A 314 23.26 5.74 -24.77
CA MET A 314 22.17 6.51 -25.37
C MET A 314 22.58 7.21 -26.67
N GLU A 315 23.79 7.77 -26.73
CA GLU A 315 24.34 8.39 -27.94
C GLU A 315 24.49 7.36 -29.07
N ARG A 316 24.90 6.13 -28.75
CA ARG A 316 24.92 5.01 -29.69
C ARG A 316 23.51 4.66 -30.17
N LEU A 317 22.56 4.49 -29.24
CA LEU A 317 21.15 4.20 -29.57
C LEU A 317 20.56 5.26 -30.52
N LEU A 318 20.74 6.54 -30.20
CA LEU A 318 20.26 7.65 -31.03
C LEU A 318 20.92 7.69 -32.41
N THR A 319 22.19 7.29 -32.51
CA THR A 319 22.93 7.23 -33.77
C THR A 319 22.46 6.06 -34.65
N GLU A 320 22.23 4.88 -34.07
CA GLU A 320 21.66 3.73 -34.79
C GLU A 320 20.26 4.06 -35.31
N MET A 321 19.37 4.56 -34.44
CA MET A 321 18.01 4.97 -34.82
C MET A 321 17.99 6.03 -35.95
N GLU A 322 18.95 6.95 -36.01
CA GLU A 322 19.08 7.93 -37.09
C GLU A 322 19.54 7.29 -38.41
N GLN A 323 20.41 6.26 -38.35
CA GLN A 323 20.85 5.48 -39.52
C GLN A 323 19.73 4.61 -40.10
N ASP A 324 18.77 4.20 -39.27
CA ASP A 324 17.67 3.29 -39.63
C ASP A 324 16.42 4.02 -40.16
N GLU A 325 16.31 5.33 -39.94
CA GLU A 325 15.20 6.17 -40.42
C GLU A 325 14.92 6.05 -41.95
N PRO A 326 15.94 6.01 -42.84
CA PRO A 326 15.70 5.81 -44.27
C PRO A 326 15.05 4.46 -44.59
N ALA A 327 15.43 3.39 -43.89
CA ALA A 327 14.85 2.07 -44.12
C ALA A 327 13.38 1.99 -43.70
N TRP A 328 13.01 2.69 -42.62
CA TRP A 328 11.60 2.82 -42.20
C TRP A 328 10.77 3.64 -43.20
N ARG A 329 11.32 4.74 -43.74
CA ARG A 329 10.66 5.54 -44.79
C ARG A 329 10.49 4.77 -46.11
N ASP A 330 11.52 4.04 -46.53
CA ASP A 330 11.46 3.22 -47.75
C ASP A 330 10.45 2.07 -47.61
N ALA A 331 10.18 1.59 -46.38
CA ALA A 331 9.17 0.57 -46.11
C ALA A 331 7.73 1.05 -46.41
N ASP A 332 7.33 2.27 -46.04
CA ASP A 332 5.98 2.77 -46.41
C ASP A 332 5.82 2.93 -47.93
N GLY A 333 6.94 3.19 -48.63
CA GLY A 333 7.00 3.33 -50.08
C GLY A 333 6.92 2.03 -50.88
N GLU A 334 7.15 0.86 -50.28
CA GLU A 334 7.27 -0.42 -51.03
C GLU A 334 5.89 -1.06 -51.34
N PRO A 335 5.46 -1.12 -52.62
CA PRO A 335 4.18 -1.70 -52.99
C PRO A 335 4.14 -3.23 -52.89
N ASP A 336 5.27 -3.93 -53.05
CA ASP A 336 5.34 -5.39 -53.00
C ASP A 336 5.32 -5.93 -51.57
N ARG A 337 4.40 -6.85 -51.29
CA ARG A 337 4.25 -7.45 -49.95
C ARG A 337 5.50 -8.22 -49.51
N GLY A 338 6.15 -8.95 -50.43
CA GLY A 338 7.31 -9.79 -50.11
C GLY A 338 8.49 -8.94 -49.67
N LYS A 339 8.81 -7.92 -50.47
CA LYS A 339 9.83 -6.93 -50.12
C LYS A 339 9.48 -6.13 -48.87
N LEU A 340 8.22 -5.70 -48.70
CA LEU A 340 7.80 -5.00 -47.48
C LEU A 340 8.04 -5.84 -46.22
N LEU A 341 7.72 -7.14 -46.25
CA LEU A 341 8.03 -8.06 -45.16
C LEU A 341 9.54 -8.26 -44.96
N GLN A 342 10.34 -8.21 -46.04
CA GLN A 342 11.81 -8.26 -45.95
C GLN A 342 12.39 -7.00 -45.29
N VAL A 343 11.94 -5.80 -45.68
CA VAL A 343 12.37 -4.54 -45.07
C VAL A 343 11.95 -4.49 -43.59
N VAL A 344 10.72 -4.91 -43.26
CA VAL A 344 10.27 -5.04 -41.87
C VAL A 344 11.13 -6.03 -41.06
N ALA A 345 11.55 -7.15 -41.65
CA ALA A 345 12.43 -8.12 -40.98
C ALA A 345 13.86 -7.60 -40.77
N GLN A 346 14.37 -6.78 -41.70
CA GLN A 346 15.66 -6.09 -41.59
C GLN A 346 15.62 -4.98 -40.55
N ALA A 347 14.64 -4.08 -40.64
CA ALA A 347 14.45 -2.99 -39.69
C ALA A 347 14.08 -3.48 -38.29
N GLY A 348 13.57 -4.72 -38.16
CA GLY A 348 13.41 -5.43 -36.89
C GLY A 348 14.71 -5.95 -36.25
N GLN A 349 15.86 -5.90 -36.93
CA GLN A 349 17.19 -6.12 -36.33
C GLN A 349 17.77 -4.86 -35.67
N HIS A 350 17.02 -3.76 -35.73
CA HIS A 350 17.49 -2.41 -35.46
C HIS A 350 16.59 -1.69 -34.43
N PRO A 351 17.15 -0.86 -33.54
CA PRO A 351 18.58 -0.76 -33.21
C PRO A 351 19.15 -2.09 -32.68
N ASP A 352 20.48 -2.21 -32.55
CA ASP A 352 21.13 -3.46 -32.11
C ASP A 352 20.56 -3.86 -30.73
N PRO A 353 20.06 -5.10 -30.55
CA PRO A 353 19.64 -5.60 -29.23
C PRO A 353 20.70 -5.42 -28.13
N ALA A 354 21.99 -5.44 -28.46
CA ALA A 354 23.08 -5.14 -27.55
C ALA A 354 23.15 -3.65 -27.14
N THR A 355 22.75 -2.73 -28.02
CA THR A 355 22.65 -1.29 -27.73
C THR A 355 21.42 -0.98 -26.87
N GLU A 356 20.25 -1.56 -27.16
CA GLU A 356 19.08 -1.48 -26.26
C GLU A 356 19.41 -2.03 -24.86
N LEU A 357 20.09 -3.18 -24.81
CA LEU A 357 20.54 -3.82 -23.57
C LEU A 357 21.52 -2.94 -22.77
N ALA A 358 22.51 -2.32 -23.43
CA ALA A 358 23.48 -1.44 -22.78
C ALA A 358 22.81 -0.20 -22.14
N VAL A 359 21.81 0.39 -22.80
CA VAL A 359 21.03 1.50 -22.24
C VAL A 359 20.25 1.05 -21.00
N ARG A 360 19.58 -0.12 -21.07
CA ARG A 360 18.84 -0.67 -19.93
C ARG A 360 19.75 -0.97 -18.74
N GLN A 361 20.92 -1.56 -18.98
CA GLN A 361 21.94 -1.82 -17.96
C GLN A 361 22.43 -0.53 -17.29
N ALA A 362 22.74 0.51 -18.07
CA ALA A 362 23.20 1.79 -17.53
C ALA A 362 22.12 2.53 -16.72
N LEU A 363 20.84 2.29 -17.03
CA LEU A 363 19.68 2.80 -16.28
C LEU A 363 19.28 1.92 -15.08
N GLY A 364 19.96 0.81 -14.81
CA GLY A 364 19.56 -0.13 -13.75
C GLY A 364 18.22 -0.85 -14.00
N LEU A 365 17.73 -0.82 -15.25
CA LEU A 365 16.49 -1.48 -15.64
C LEU A 365 16.70 -3.00 -15.80
N PRO A 366 15.64 -3.81 -15.64
CA PRO A 366 15.66 -5.24 -15.95
C PRO A 366 16.24 -5.52 -17.34
N THR A 367 17.02 -6.59 -17.49
CA THR A 367 17.60 -7.01 -18.77
C THR A 367 17.08 -8.34 -19.27
N ALA A 368 16.50 -9.14 -18.37
CA ALA A 368 15.79 -10.38 -18.66
C ALA A 368 14.46 -10.42 -17.91
N GLN A 369 13.54 -11.29 -18.37
CA GLN A 369 12.21 -11.43 -17.78
C GLN A 369 12.30 -11.79 -16.28
N GLY A 370 11.68 -10.98 -15.43
CA GLY A 370 11.62 -11.17 -13.98
C GLY A 370 12.82 -10.65 -13.19
N GLU A 371 13.85 -10.12 -13.86
CA GLU A 371 14.97 -9.46 -13.17
C GLU A 371 14.44 -8.22 -12.41
N PRO A 372 14.81 -8.03 -11.13
CA PRO A 372 14.46 -6.81 -10.42
C PRO A 372 15.24 -5.60 -10.95
N MET A 373 14.62 -4.43 -10.89
CA MET A 373 15.31 -3.13 -11.04
C MET A 373 16.38 -2.98 -9.94
N ARG A 374 17.49 -2.30 -10.27
CA ARG A 374 18.66 -2.13 -9.40
C ARG A 374 18.84 -0.69 -8.90
#